data_AF-A0A2P5Y929-F1
#
_entry.id   AF-A0A2P5Y929-F1
#
_cell.length_a   1.000
_cell.length_b   1.000
_cell.length_c   1.000
_cell.angle_alpha   90.00
_cell.angle_beta   90.00
_cell.angle_gamma   90.00
#
_symmetry.space_group_name_H-M   'P 1'
#
loop_
_entity.id
_entity.type
_entity.pdbx_description
1 polymer ?
#
loop_
_entity_poly.entity_id
_entity_poly.type
_entity_poly.pdbx_seq_one_letter_code
_entity_poly.pdbx_strand_id
1 'polypeptide(L)'
;MLLWVELYCAEDAVIKYSTVQIWYAGNSEGKGVVYNFVTKRGLCSWPCSSISWAQVETGSAITWKYPSVVLEGDGSVGEFYSVGRHRIQDDSHGKEYKKQGHVESDNAAANTSPYIEA
;
A
#
# COMPACT_ATOMS: atom_id res chain seq x y z
N MET A 1 -4.11 -5.32 -14.19
CA MET A 1 -5.00 -4.29 -13.66
C MET A 1 -4.18 -3.08 -13.26
N LEU A 2 -4.66 -1.90 -13.67
CA LEU A 2 -4.12 -0.61 -13.30
C LEU A 2 -5.14 0.09 -12.41
N LEU A 3 -4.68 0.71 -11.31
CA LEU A 3 -5.55 1.45 -10.41
C LEU A 3 -4.85 2.70 -9.87
N TRP A 4 -5.59 3.79 -9.78
CA TRP A 4 -5.12 5.10 -9.31
C TRP A 4 -6.03 5.62 -8.19
N VAL A 5 -5.46 6.01 -7.04
CA VAL A 5 -6.19 6.59 -5.90
C VAL A 5 -5.52 7.87 -5.42
N GLU A 6 -6.33 8.89 -5.20
CA GLU A 6 -5.95 10.14 -4.52
C GLU A 6 -6.84 10.33 -3.29
N LEU A 7 -6.24 10.58 -2.14
CA LEU A 7 -6.94 10.95 -0.90
C LEU A 7 -6.49 12.33 -0.44
N TYR A 8 -7.44 13.15 0.00
CA TYR A 8 -7.18 14.44 0.62
C TYR A 8 -7.79 14.44 2.03
N CYS A 9 -6.94 14.60 3.04
CA CYS A 9 -7.34 14.62 4.44
C CYS A 9 -7.39 16.06 4.95
N ALA A 10 -8.60 16.49 5.35
CA ALA A 10 -8.86 17.82 5.89
C ALA A 10 -8.35 17.96 7.34
N GLU A 11 -8.48 19.16 7.92
CA GLU A 11 -8.13 19.46 9.31
C GLU A 11 -8.88 18.54 10.29
N ASP A 12 -8.15 18.01 11.28
CA ASP A 12 -8.63 17.04 12.28
C ASP A 12 -9.30 15.77 11.71
N ALA A 13 -9.20 15.54 10.40
CA ALA A 13 -9.83 14.41 9.75
C ALA A 13 -8.98 13.15 9.84
N VAL A 14 -9.64 12.00 9.86
CA VAL A 14 -9.00 10.68 9.87
C VAL A 14 -9.59 9.85 8.74
N ILE A 15 -8.74 9.40 7.82
CA ILE A 15 -9.13 8.51 6.72
C ILE A 15 -8.48 7.14 6.92
N LYS A 16 -9.31 6.10 7.01
CA LYS A 16 -8.85 4.71 7.02
C LYS A 16 -9.21 4.05 5.69
N TYR A 17 -8.21 3.81 4.85
CA TYR A 17 -8.41 3.24 3.53
C TYR A 17 -7.95 1.78 3.50
N SER A 18 -8.89 0.87 3.23
CA SER A 18 -8.62 -0.56 3.16
C SER A 18 -8.78 -1.08 1.74
N THR A 19 -7.88 -1.97 1.30
CA THR A 19 -7.99 -2.65 0.00
C THR A 19 -7.88 -4.15 0.20
N VAL A 20 -8.83 -4.90 -0.37
CA VAL A 20 -8.74 -6.36 -0.49
C VAL A 20 -8.75 -6.72 -1.97
N GLN A 21 -7.70 -7.38 -2.45
CA GLN A 21 -7.57 -7.79 -3.85
C GLN A 21 -7.21 -9.28 -3.91
N ILE A 22 -8.11 -10.07 -4.46
CA ILE A 22 -7.96 -11.52 -4.58
C ILE A 22 -8.06 -11.87 -6.05
N TRP A 23 -6.99 -12.45 -6.60
CA TRP A 23 -6.90 -12.81 -8.00
C TRP A 23 -6.87 -14.32 -8.19
N TYR A 24 -7.46 -14.76 -9.30
CA TYR A 24 -7.19 -16.11 -9.80
C TYR A 24 -5.74 -16.19 -10.24
N ALA A 25 -4.99 -17.14 -9.68
CA ALA A 25 -3.55 -17.20 -9.83
C ALA A 25 -3.05 -17.74 -11.17
N GLY A 26 -3.98 -18.06 -12.08
CA GLY A 26 -3.69 -18.69 -13.36
C GLY A 26 -3.58 -20.21 -13.28
N ASN A 27 -3.69 -20.85 -14.45
CA ASN A 27 -3.50 -22.28 -14.59
C ASN A 27 -2.00 -22.66 -14.73
N SER A 28 -1.69 -23.95 -14.81
CA SER A 28 -0.32 -24.47 -14.95
C SER A 28 0.39 -24.05 -16.25
N GLU A 29 -0.35 -23.59 -17.26
CA GLU A 29 0.19 -23.02 -18.50
C GLU A 29 0.46 -21.51 -18.39
N GLY A 30 0.22 -20.90 -17.22
CA GLY A 30 0.38 -19.46 -16.99
C GLY A 30 -0.73 -18.60 -17.61
N LYS A 31 -1.84 -19.18 -18.10
CA LYS A 31 -2.99 -18.43 -18.61
C LYS A 31 -3.88 -17.94 -17.47
N GLY A 32 -4.35 -16.71 -17.61
CA GLY A 32 -5.25 -16.06 -16.64
C GLY A 32 -4.54 -15.42 -15.45
N VAL A 33 -3.20 -15.28 -15.51
CA VAL A 33 -2.44 -14.54 -14.50
C VAL A 33 -2.77 -13.05 -14.52
N VAL A 34 -2.66 -12.41 -13.36
CA VAL A 34 -2.91 -10.98 -13.20
C VAL A 34 -1.63 -10.24 -12.82
N TYR A 35 -1.38 -9.14 -13.53
CA TYR A 35 -0.39 -8.13 -13.17
C TYR A 35 -1.08 -6.99 -12.45
N ASN A 36 -0.65 -6.62 -11.25
CA ASN A 36 -1.32 -5.62 -10.44
C ASN A 36 -0.40 -4.41 -10.21
N PHE A 37 -0.64 -3.32 -10.94
CA PHE A 37 0.13 -2.09 -10.80
C PHE A 37 -0.76 -0.99 -10.23
N VAL A 38 -0.39 -0.47 -9.07
CA VAL A 38 -1.23 0.51 -8.35
C VAL A 38 -0.40 1.66 -7.83
N THR A 39 -0.88 2.87 -8.11
CA THR A 39 -0.40 4.09 -7.47
C THR A 39 -1.50 4.62 -6.55
N LYS A 40 -1.16 4.82 -5.26
CA LYS A 40 -2.06 5.45 -4.30
C LYS A 40 -1.33 6.59 -3.62
N ARG A 41 -1.96 7.75 -3.50
CA ARG A 41 -1.38 8.91 -2.83
C ARG A 41 -2.38 9.50 -1.86
N GLY A 42 -1.91 9.88 -0.69
CA GLY A 42 -2.66 10.61 0.33
C GLY A 42 -1.97 11.93 0.64
N LEU A 43 -2.76 12.98 0.88
CA LEU A 43 -2.27 14.28 1.32
C LEU A 43 -2.92 14.64 2.65
N CYS A 44 -2.09 14.77 3.68
CA CYS A 44 -2.42 15.33 4.98
C CYS A 44 -1.95 16.80 5.01
N SER A 45 -2.78 17.69 4.44
CA SER A 45 -2.40 19.10 4.26
C SER A 45 -2.59 19.96 5.51
N TRP A 46 -3.30 19.45 6.52
CA TRP A 46 -3.79 20.23 7.66
C TRP A 46 -3.34 19.63 8.99
N PRO A 47 -3.33 20.44 10.08
CA PRO A 47 -2.97 19.95 11.40
C PRO A 47 -3.82 18.76 11.83
N CYS A 48 -3.20 17.86 12.61
CA CYS A 48 -3.85 16.69 13.22
C CYS A 48 -4.56 15.74 12.22
N SER A 49 -4.25 15.83 10.93
CA SER A 49 -4.84 14.97 9.90
C SER A 49 -4.13 13.61 9.83
N SER A 50 -4.90 12.53 9.67
CA SER A 50 -4.37 11.16 9.66
C SER A 50 -4.89 10.35 8.48
N ILE A 51 -3.99 9.62 7.83
CA ILE A 51 -4.34 8.61 6.82
C ILE A 51 -3.68 7.28 7.20
N SER A 52 -4.51 6.25 7.33
CA SER A 52 -4.05 4.87 7.53
C SER A 52 -4.39 4.02 6.31
N TRP A 53 -3.39 3.36 5.74
CA TRP A 53 -3.52 2.43 4.63
C TRP A 53 -3.48 1.00 5.16
N ALA A 54 -4.50 0.20 4.85
CA ALA A 54 -4.49 -1.23 5.09
C ALA A 54 -4.69 -1.99 3.78
N GLN A 55 -3.88 -3.01 3.54
CA GLN A 55 -4.05 -3.85 2.36
C GLN A 55 -3.86 -5.34 2.62
N VAL A 56 -4.69 -6.11 1.93
CA VAL A 56 -4.55 -7.55 1.78
C VAL A 56 -4.60 -7.89 0.29
N GLU A 57 -3.60 -8.62 -0.18
CA GLU A 57 -3.57 -9.10 -1.55
C GLU A 57 -3.15 -10.57 -1.66
N THR A 58 -3.77 -11.30 -2.59
CA THR A 58 -3.32 -12.64 -2.95
C THR A 58 -3.59 -13.00 -4.40
N GLY A 59 -2.73 -13.84 -4.97
CA GLY A 59 -2.99 -14.55 -6.22
C GLY A 59 -2.61 -13.81 -7.49
N SER A 60 -2.02 -12.62 -7.43
CA SER A 60 -1.39 -12.02 -8.61
C SER A 60 -0.08 -12.73 -8.96
N ALA A 61 0.32 -12.66 -10.24
CA ALA A 61 1.63 -13.10 -10.66
C ALA A 61 2.70 -12.07 -10.27
N ILE A 62 2.48 -10.80 -10.63
CA ILE A 62 3.36 -9.69 -10.27
C ILE A 62 2.51 -8.57 -9.66
N THR A 63 2.99 -8.01 -8.55
CA THR A 63 2.38 -6.85 -7.90
C THR A 63 3.40 -5.76 -7.67
N TRP A 64 3.13 -4.55 -8.19
CA TRP A 64 3.85 -3.33 -7.81
C TRP A 64 2.87 -2.31 -7.26
N LYS A 65 3.09 -1.92 -6.01
CA LYS A 65 2.23 -0.96 -5.32
C LYS A 65 3.05 -0.02 -4.48
N TYR A 66 2.81 1.27 -4.72
CA TYR A 66 3.49 2.33 -4.01
C TYR A 66 2.43 3.25 -3.38
N PRO A 67 1.73 2.80 -2.32
CA PRO A 67 0.91 3.71 -1.54
C PRO A 67 1.80 4.71 -0.82
N SER A 68 1.46 5.98 -0.88
CA SER A 68 2.20 7.03 -0.20
C SER A 68 1.31 8.01 0.53
N VAL A 69 1.89 8.71 1.49
CA VAL A 69 1.26 9.82 2.18
C VAL A 69 2.24 10.98 2.31
N VAL A 70 1.76 12.17 1.97
CA VAL A 70 2.46 13.44 2.18
C VAL A 70 1.89 14.08 3.44
N LEU A 71 2.77 14.29 4.41
CA LEU A 71 2.49 14.85 5.73
C LEU A 71 2.98 16.30 5.73
N GLU A 72 2.09 17.24 5.41
CA GLU A 72 2.39 18.67 5.42
C GLU A 72 1.90 19.37 6.69
N GLY A 73 0.81 18.90 7.28
CA GLY A 73 0.23 19.50 8.47
C GLY A 73 0.95 19.13 9.75
N ASP A 74 0.99 20.05 10.72
CA ASP A 74 1.57 19.81 12.04
C ASP A 74 0.82 18.71 12.80
N GLY A 75 1.56 17.74 13.33
CA GLY A 75 0.95 16.58 14.00
C GLY A 75 0.22 15.61 13.07
N SER A 76 0.40 15.74 11.75
CA SER A 76 -0.17 14.77 10.80
C SER A 76 0.53 13.41 10.87
N VAL A 77 -0.23 12.34 10.66
CA VAL A 77 0.22 10.95 10.82
C VAL A 77 -0.11 10.11 9.59
N GLY A 78 0.87 9.36 9.13
CA GLY A 78 0.73 8.31 8.13
C GLY A 78 0.88 6.93 8.78
N GLU A 79 0.08 5.96 8.35
CA GLU A 79 0.25 4.57 8.77
C GLU A 79 0.09 3.62 7.57
N PHE A 80 0.87 2.55 7.55
CA PHE A 80 0.84 1.54 6.50
C PHE A 80 0.82 0.13 7.09
N TYR A 81 -0.20 -0.63 6.70
CA TYR A 81 -0.37 -2.04 7.03
C TYR A 81 -0.54 -2.83 5.73
N SER A 82 0.28 -3.85 5.53
CA SER A 82 0.26 -4.64 4.30
C SER A 82 0.48 -6.12 4.60
N VAL A 83 -0.38 -6.96 4.02
CA VAL A 83 -0.24 -8.42 4.00
C VAL A 83 -0.45 -8.89 2.57
N GLY A 84 0.48 -9.70 2.06
CA GLY A 84 0.48 -10.14 0.67
C GLY A 84 0.92 -11.59 0.50
N ARG A 85 0.36 -12.28 -0.50
CA ARG A 85 0.88 -13.55 -1.02
C ARG A 85 0.86 -13.55 -2.55
N HIS A 86 2.03 -13.64 -3.16
CA HIS A 86 2.21 -13.50 -4.60
C HIS A 86 2.86 -14.74 -5.20
N ARG A 87 2.58 -15.04 -6.48
CA ARG A 87 3.11 -16.26 -7.12
C ARG A 87 4.53 -16.10 -7.64
N ILE A 88 4.88 -14.93 -8.16
CA ILE A 88 6.20 -14.70 -8.79
C ILE A 88 6.95 -13.59 -8.07
N GLN A 89 6.38 -12.39 -8.01
CA GLN A 89 7.09 -11.24 -7.45
C GLN A 89 6.14 -10.25 -6.79
N ASP A 90 6.61 -9.68 -5.68
CA ASP A 90 5.99 -8.55 -4.99
C ASP A 90 7.04 -7.44 -4.77
N ASP A 91 6.72 -6.24 -5.24
CA ASP A 91 7.44 -5.01 -4.91
C ASP A 91 6.43 -3.96 -4.43
N SER A 92 5.88 -4.23 -3.24
CA SER A 92 4.89 -3.38 -2.57
C SER A 92 5.45 -2.80 -1.28
N HIS A 93 5.51 -1.47 -1.17
CA HIS A 93 5.98 -0.80 0.03
C HIS A 93 5.32 0.58 0.20
N GLY A 94 5.03 0.94 1.46
CA GLY A 94 4.50 2.24 1.82
C GLY A 94 5.60 3.29 1.92
N LYS A 95 5.32 4.53 1.52
CA LYS A 95 6.25 5.65 1.69
C LYS A 95 5.60 6.86 2.36
N GLU A 96 6.31 7.44 3.32
CA GLU A 96 5.94 8.69 4.00
C GLU A 96 6.85 9.83 3.57
N TYR A 97 6.26 11.00 3.32
CA TYR A 97 6.98 12.21 2.96
C TYR A 97 6.62 13.35 3.90
N LYS A 98 7.60 13.88 4.67
CA LYS A 98 7.42 15.03 5.58
C LYS A 98 8.07 16.29 5.01
N LYS A 99 7.40 17.44 5.15
CA LYS A 99 7.83 18.74 4.58
C LYS A 99 9.05 19.37 5.30
N GLN A 100 9.35 18.95 6.53
CA GLN A 100 10.55 19.38 7.28
C GLN A 100 11.38 18.16 7.69
N GLY A 101 12.53 17.99 7.03
CA GLY A 101 13.48 16.90 7.28
C GLY A 101 13.01 15.59 6.66
N HIS A 102 13.74 15.12 5.64
CA HIS A 102 13.56 13.79 5.08
C HIS A 102 13.69 12.74 6.19
N VAL A 103 12.57 12.12 6.56
CA VAL A 103 12.59 10.80 7.19
C VAL A 103 11.97 9.87 6.17
N GLU A 104 12.81 9.21 5.37
CA GLU A 104 12.42 7.96 4.71
C GLU A 104 12.31 6.91 5.81
N SER A 105 11.13 6.76 6.40
CA SER A 105 10.80 5.54 7.12
C SER A 105 10.18 4.58 6.12
N ASP A 106 11.01 3.73 5.53
CA ASP A 106 10.55 2.51 4.88
C ASP A 106 9.94 1.62 5.97
N ASN A 107 8.65 1.78 6.23
CA ASN A 107 7.87 0.79 6.95
C ASN A 107 7.73 -0.39 6.00
N ALA A 108 8.75 -1.26 5.99
CA ALA A 108 8.70 -2.54 5.33
C ALA A 108 7.41 -3.24 5.78
N ALA A 109 6.57 -3.59 4.80
CA ALA A 109 5.50 -4.54 5.02
C ALA A 109 6.09 -5.70 5.82
N ALA A 110 5.46 -6.06 6.94
CA ALA A 110 5.87 -7.21 7.70
C ALA A 110 5.74 -8.46 6.82
N ASN A 111 6.82 -8.81 6.12
CA ASN A 111 6.96 -10.05 5.38
C ASN A 111 7.14 -11.16 6.41
N THR A 112 6.04 -11.56 7.05
CA THR A 112 5.97 -12.91 7.58
C THR A 112 5.71 -13.82 6.38
N SER A 113 6.79 -14.24 5.74
CA SER A 113 6.79 -15.48 4.98
C SER A 113 6.91 -16.63 5.99
N PRO A 114 5.83 -17.36 6.33
CA PRO A 114 6.03 -18.74 6.67
C PRO A 114 6.20 -19.45 5.32
N TYR A 115 7.45 -19.83 5.02
CA TYR A 115 7.66 -21.06 4.26
C TYR A 115 6.85 -22.15 4.99
N ILE A 116 5.68 -22.50 4.45
CA ILE A 116 5.02 -23.76 4.76
C ILE A 116 5.14 -24.55 3.48
N GLU A 117 6.15 -25.42 3.45
CA GLU A 117 6.15 -26.60 2.60
C GLU A 117 4.87 -27.40 2.91
N ALA A 118 4.11 -27.68 1.86
CA ALA A 118 3.16 -28.79 1.79
C ALA A 118 3.15 -29.29 0.34
#